data_AF-A0A1I5D6Q5-F1
#
_entry.id   AF-A0A1I5D6Q5-F1
#
_cell.length_a   1.000
_cell.length_b   1.000
_cell.length_c   1.000
_cell.angle_alpha   90.00
_cell.angle_beta   90.00
_cell.angle_gamma   90.00
#
_symmetry.space_group_name_H-M   'P 1'
#
loop_
_entity.id
_entity.type
_entity.pdbx_description
1 polymer ?
#
loop_
_entity_poly.entity_id
_entity_poly.type
_entity_poly.pdbx_seq_one_letter_code
_entity_poly.pdbx_strand_id
1 'polypeptide(L)'
;MTALKAIPFTGAPFPKSEYERRQKKVLGAVARADLDAVVVTAHGHLRYLSGYDGMGAYFMPFPLILMPGRAPTYVVREYELTGVRAESHIDDIVCYTEQPDFAKVCADVLRRLGLADKRVGFELGCWNLAPADVSALQERL
;
A
#
# COMPACT_ATOMS: atom_id res chain seq x y z
N MET A 1 27.91 -18.23 -22.23
CA MET A 1 26.95 -17.96 -21.14
C MET A 1 25.58 -17.84 -21.76
N THR A 2 24.71 -18.82 -21.54
CA THR A 2 23.34 -18.80 -22.05
C THR A 2 22.55 -17.81 -21.22
N ALA A 3 22.02 -16.75 -21.84
CA ALA A 3 21.14 -15.81 -21.13
C ALA A 3 19.92 -16.58 -20.61
N LEU A 4 19.70 -16.54 -19.30
CA LEU A 4 18.48 -17.08 -18.69
C LEU A 4 17.27 -16.38 -19.34
N LYS A 5 16.38 -17.18 -19.91
CA LYS A 5 15.13 -16.70 -20.49
C LYS A 5 14.21 -16.33 -19.33
N ALA A 6 13.69 -15.10 -19.32
CA ALA A 6 12.75 -14.66 -18.29
C ALA A 6 11.54 -15.61 -18.23
N ILE A 7 11.10 -15.94 -17.02
CA ILE A 7 9.89 -16.74 -16.83
C ILE A 7 8.70 -15.87 -17.26
N PRO A 8 7.83 -16.35 -18.17
CA PRO A 8 6.65 -15.59 -18.56
C PRO A 8 5.78 -15.23 -17.35
N PHE A 9 5.18 -14.05 -17.36
CA PHE A 9 4.24 -13.55 -16.33
C PHE A 9 4.84 -13.34 -14.92
N THR A 10 6.16 -13.22 -14.79
CA THR A 10 6.80 -12.84 -13.52
C THR A 10 7.15 -11.36 -13.48
N GLY A 11 7.05 -10.76 -12.30
CA GLY A 11 7.37 -9.35 -12.09
C GLY A 11 6.21 -8.42 -12.41
N ALA A 12 6.40 -7.14 -12.10
CA ALA A 12 5.37 -6.13 -12.35
C ALA A 12 5.06 -5.98 -13.85
N PRO A 13 3.77 -5.91 -14.26
CA PRO A 13 3.38 -5.91 -15.68
C PRO A 13 3.73 -4.64 -16.47
N PHE A 14 4.22 -3.61 -15.81
CA PHE A 14 4.58 -2.32 -16.42
C PHE A 14 5.92 -1.81 -15.83
N PRO A 15 6.64 -0.92 -16.51
CA PRO A 15 7.84 -0.29 -15.95
C PRO A 15 7.50 0.61 -14.74
N LYS A 16 8.48 0.86 -13.85
CA LYS A 16 8.32 1.70 -12.65
C LYS A 16 7.68 3.07 -12.95
N SER A 17 8.09 3.69 -14.06
CA SER A 17 7.59 5.00 -14.51
C SER A 17 6.08 5.04 -14.79
N GLU A 18 5.48 3.90 -15.14
CA GLU A 18 4.03 3.77 -15.29
C GLU A 18 3.33 3.96 -13.94
N TYR A 19 3.82 3.28 -12.89
CA TYR A 19 3.23 3.34 -11.55
C TYR A 19 3.46 4.71 -10.91
N GLU A 20 4.65 5.29 -11.05
CA GLU A 20 4.93 6.66 -10.60
C GLU A 20 3.97 7.67 -11.25
N ARG A 21 3.67 7.52 -12.54
CA ARG A 21 2.68 8.36 -13.24
C ARG A 21 1.27 8.18 -12.65
N ARG A 22 0.84 6.95 -12.36
CA ARG A 22 -0.47 6.64 -11.77
C ARG A 22 -0.59 7.21 -10.36
N GLN A 23 0.42 6.99 -9.52
CA GLN A 23 0.51 7.53 -8.16
C GLN A 23 0.48 9.06 -8.17
N LYS A 24 1.20 9.72 -9.09
CA LYS A 24 1.16 11.19 -9.25
C LYS A 24 -0.25 11.70 -9.58
N LYS A 25 -1.02 10.99 -10.42
CA LYS A 25 -2.42 11.34 -10.70
C LYS A 25 -3.30 11.22 -9.46
N VAL A 26 -3.14 10.16 -8.67
CA VAL A 26 -3.85 9.98 -7.40
C VAL A 26 -3.49 11.08 -6.41
N LEU A 27 -2.21 11.42 -6.25
CA LEU A 27 -1.78 12.54 -5.40
C LEU A 27 -2.38 13.88 -5.83
N GLY A 28 -2.60 14.07 -7.14
CA GLY A 28 -3.33 15.25 -7.65
C GLY A 28 -4.83 15.26 -7.29
N ALA A 29 -5.44 14.10 -7.00
CA ALA A 29 -6.80 14.01 -6.47
C ALA A 29 -6.82 14.19 -4.94
N VAL A 30 -5.84 13.62 -4.22
CA VAL A 30 -5.60 13.82 -2.79
C VAL A 30 -5.49 15.31 -2.45
N ALA A 31 -4.66 16.05 -3.20
CA ALA A 31 -4.52 17.50 -3.02
C ALA A 31 -5.83 18.27 -3.30
N ARG A 32 -6.61 17.84 -4.31
CA ARG A 32 -7.91 18.47 -4.64
C ARG A 32 -8.99 18.19 -3.60
N ALA A 33 -8.85 17.12 -2.83
CA ALA A 33 -9.75 16.73 -1.74
C ALA A 33 -9.33 17.33 -0.38
N ASP A 34 -8.29 18.18 -0.35
CA ASP A 34 -7.73 18.75 0.89
C ASP A 34 -7.31 17.64 1.88
N LEU A 35 -6.63 16.61 1.35
CA LEU A 35 -6.06 15.51 2.12
C LEU A 35 -4.53 15.58 2.06
N ASP A 36 -3.87 15.17 3.15
CA ASP A 36 -2.42 15.11 3.27
C ASP A 36 -1.86 13.78 2.73
N ALA A 37 -2.66 12.71 2.77
CA ALA A 37 -2.30 11.38 2.30
C ALA A 37 -3.55 10.54 1.99
N VAL A 38 -3.34 9.40 1.33
CA VAL A 38 -4.36 8.36 1.17
C VAL A 38 -3.79 6.99 1.51
N VAL A 39 -4.60 6.19 2.19
CA VAL A 39 -4.37 4.78 2.51
C VAL A 39 -5.24 3.94 1.59
N VAL A 40 -4.60 3.31 0.60
CA VAL A 40 -5.25 2.47 -0.41
C VAL A 40 -5.23 1.01 0.06
N THR A 41 -6.37 0.32 0.01
CA THR A 41 -6.51 -1.08 0.48
C THR A 41 -7.30 -1.96 -0.50
N ALA A 42 -8.08 -1.38 -1.41
CA ALA A 42 -8.84 -2.13 -2.40
C ALA A 42 -7.91 -2.84 -3.39
N HIS A 43 -8.10 -4.15 -3.60
CA HIS A 43 -7.25 -4.99 -4.46
C HIS A 43 -6.97 -4.41 -5.84
N GLY A 44 -8.03 -3.98 -6.54
CA GLY A 44 -7.89 -3.43 -7.89
C GLY A 44 -7.02 -2.18 -7.91
N HIS A 45 -7.11 -1.34 -6.87
CA HIS A 45 -6.34 -0.12 -6.75
C HIS A 45 -4.89 -0.41 -6.33
N LEU A 46 -4.67 -1.34 -5.40
CA LEU A 46 -3.35 -1.84 -5.04
C LEU A 46 -2.60 -2.35 -6.26
N ARG A 47 -3.23 -3.19 -7.09
CA ARG A 47 -2.65 -3.68 -8.33
C ARG A 47 -2.37 -2.58 -9.33
N TYR A 48 -3.32 -1.65 -9.50
CA TYR A 48 -3.15 -0.52 -10.39
C TYR A 48 -1.96 0.38 -9.99
N LEU A 49 -1.74 0.58 -8.69
CA LEU A 49 -0.77 1.54 -8.16
C LEU A 49 0.59 0.95 -7.80
N SER A 50 0.68 -0.34 -7.52
CA SER A 50 1.92 -1.00 -7.09
C SER A 50 2.44 -2.04 -8.09
N GLY A 51 1.54 -2.68 -8.85
CA GLY A 51 1.85 -3.83 -9.70
C GLY A 51 1.61 -5.19 -9.06
N TYR A 52 1.56 -5.26 -7.73
CA TYR A 52 1.25 -6.48 -6.99
C TYR A 52 -0.17 -6.96 -7.28
N ASP A 53 -0.37 -8.25 -7.54
CA ASP A 53 -1.67 -8.79 -7.95
C ASP A 53 -2.76 -8.69 -6.85
N GLY A 54 -2.34 -8.51 -5.60
CA GLY A 54 -3.20 -8.34 -4.43
C GLY A 54 -3.66 -9.65 -3.79
N MET A 55 -3.21 -10.82 -4.24
CA MET A 55 -3.70 -12.12 -3.74
C MET A 55 -3.47 -12.31 -2.24
N GLY A 56 -2.33 -11.87 -1.73
CA GLY A 56 -2.00 -11.92 -0.30
C GLY A 56 -2.88 -11.02 0.57
N ALA A 57 -3.31 -9.88 0.02
CA ALA A 57 -4.15 -8.91 0.71
C ALA A 57 -5.61 -9.39 0.91
N TYR A 58 -5.95 -10.59 0.41
CA TYR A 58 -7.31 -11.13 0.49
C TYR A 58 -7.64 -11.52 1.92
N PHE A 59 -6.64 -12.02 2.64
CA PHE A 59 -6.79 -12.47 4.01
C PHE A 59 -6.71 -11.31 5.00
N MET A 60 -5.85 -10.32 4.76
CA MET A 60 -5.54 -9.27 5.72
C MET A 60 -5.23 -7.93 5.03
N PRO A 61 -5.45 -6.77 5.68
CA PRO A 61 -5.30 -5.46 5.02
C PRO A 61 -3.85 -5.16 4.63
N PHE A 62 -3.60 -4.82 3.36
CA PHE A 62 -2.27 -4.41 2.88
C PHE A 62 -2.30 -2.93 2.45
N PRO A 63 -2.22 -1.97 3.38
CA PRO A 63 -2.34 -0.58 3.02
C PRO A 63 -1.12 -0.07 2.25
N LEU A 64 -1.37 0.47 1.06
CA LEU A 64 -0.44 1.30 0.32
C LEU A 64 -0.69 2.77 0.68
N ILE A 65 0.30 3.40 1.31
CA ILE A 65 0.22 4.77 1.77
C ILE A 65 0.90 5.68 0.74
N LEU A 66 0.13 6.63 0.19
CA LEU A 66 0.61 7.63 -0.75
C LEU A 66 0.50 9.02 -0.11
N MET A 67 1.59 9.78 -0.16
CA MET A 67 1.60 11.19 0.27
C MET A 67 2.53 12.05 -0.62
N PRO A 68 2.27 13.36 -0.75
CA PRO A 68 3.11 14.25 -1.55
C PRO A 68 4.56 14.29 -1.07
N GLY A 69 5.51 14.31 -2.01
CA GLY A 69 6.93 14.50 -1.71
C GLY A 69 7.65 13.30 -1.08
N ARG A 70 6.98 12.14 -0.93
CA ARG A 70 7.60 10.89 -0.46
C ARG A 70 7.33 9.73 -1.40
N ALA A 71 8.23 8.75 -1.38
CA ALA A 71 7.97 7.46 -2.01
C ALA A 71 6.81 6.74 -1.28
N PRO A 72 6.02 5.91 -1.98
CA PRO A 72 4.97 5.12 -1.34
C PRO A 72 5.53 4.19 -0.27
N THR A 73 4.77 4.00 0.81
CA THR A 73 5.04 2.98 1.83
C THR A 73 3.98 1.90 1.74
N TYR A 74 4.39 0.64 1.66
CA TYR A 74 3.48 -0.51 1.76
C TYR A 74 3.53 -1.10 3.16
N VAL A 75 2.38 -1.38 3.76
CA VAL A 75 2.28 -2.20 4.96
C VAL A 75 1.70 -3.55 4.55
N VAL A 76 2.42 -4.64 4.79
CA VAL A 76 2.05 -5.98 4.29
C VAL A 76 2.28 -7.03 5.37
N ARG A 77 1.66 -8.20 5.24
CA ARG A 77 2.04 -9.33 6.09
C ARG A 77 3.42 -9.85 5.72
N GLU A 78 4.17 -10.24 6.75
CA GLU A 78 5.52 -10.78 6.62
C GLU A 78 5.59 -11.99 5.67
N TYR A 79 4.56 -12.84 5.68
CA TYR A 79 4.49 -14.05 4.86
C TYR A 79 4.38 -13.77 3.36
N GLU A 80 3.92 -12.57 2.98
CA GLU A 80 3.73 -12.14 1.61
C GLU A 80 4.86 -11.23 1.09
N LEU A 81 5.82 -10.85 1.94
CA LEU A 81 6.89 -9.91 1.62
C LEU A 81 7.65 -10.29 0.35
N THR A 82 7.99 -11.56 0.18
CA THR A 82 8.75 -12.05 -0.98
C THR A 82 7.96 -11.84 -2.28
N GLY A 83 6.66 -12.13 -2.28
CA GLY A 83 5.79 -11.93 -3.45
C GLY A 83 5.63 -10.44 -3.76
N VAL A 84 5.36 -9.62 -2.75
CA VAL A 84 5.24 -8.16 -2.92
C VAL A 84 6.52 -7.55 -3.48
N ARG A 85 7.71 -7.98 -3.02
CA ARG A 85 8.99 -7.52 -3.57
C ARG A 85 9.23 -7.95 -5.00
N ALA A 86 8.78 -9.15 -5.37
CA ALA A 86 8.96 -9.67 -6.72
C ALA A 86 8.04 -8.98 -7.73
N GLU A 87 6.83 -8.58 -7.32
CA GLU A 87 5.76 -8.19 -8.23
C GLU A 87 5.34 -6.71 -8.14
N SER A 88 5.81 -5.98 -7.12
CA SER A 88 5.54 -4.56 -6.95
C SER A 88 6.75 -3.67 -7.26
N HIS A 89 6.49 -2.40 -7.59
CA HIS A 89 7.52 -1.35 -7.68
C HIS A 89 7.63 -0.52 -6.40
N ILE A 90 7.27 -1.08 -5.24
CA ILE A 90 7.35 -0.37 -3.96
C ILE A 90 8.59 -0.81 -3.20
N ASP A 91 9.45 0.16 -2.88
CA ASP A 91 10.73 -0.10 -2.20
C ASP A 91 10.57 -0.07 -0.67
N ASP A 92 9.80 0.88 -0.11
CA ASP A 92 9.54 0.99 1.33
C ASP A 92 8.40 0.07 1.74
N ILE A 93 8.74 -1.09 2.29
CA ILE A 93 7.77 -2.10 2.76
C ILE A 93 7.99 -2.35 4.25
N VAL A 94 6.94 -2.13 5.04
CA VAL A 94 6.89 -2.42 6.48
C VAL A 94 6.01 -3.64 6.70
N CYS A 95 6.48 -4.58 7.51
CA CYS A 95 5.76 -5.82 7.76
C CYS A 95 5.03 -5.80 9.10
N TYR A 96 3.86 -6.43 9.13
CA TYR A 96 3.24 -6.94 10.35
C TYR A 96 3.13 -8.47 10.24
N THR A 97 3.00 -9.18 11.34
CA THR A 97 2.97 -10.66 11.31
C THR A 97 1.53 -11.16 11.21
N GLU A 98 0.69 -10.83 12.19
CA GLU A 98 -0.70 -11.31 12.27
C GLU A 98 -1.72 -10.17 12.37
N GLN A 99 -3.00 -10.47 12.19
CA GLN A 99 -4.08 -9.47 12.22
C GLN A 99 -4.06 -8.54 13.44
N PRO A 100 -3.82 -9.01 14.68
CA PRO A 100 -3.79 -8.14 15.85
C PRO A 100 -2.69 -7.06 15.81
N ASP A 101 -1.61 -7.31 15.05
CA ASP A 101 -0.48 -6.39 14.92
C ASP A 101 -0.77 -5.27 13.91
N PHE A 102 -1.69 -5.50 12.98
CA PHE A 102 -1.98 -4.61 11.85
C PHE A 102 -2.17 -3.15 12.29
N ALA A 103 -3.11 -2.91 13.20
CA ALA A 103 -3.47 -1.56 13.62
C ALA A 103 -2.30 -0.83 14.28
N LYS A 104 -1.50 -1.54 15.09
CA LYS A 104 -0.30 -0.99 15.73
C LYS A 104 0.74 -0.61 14.69
N VAL A 105 1.11 -1.54 13.81
CA VAL A 105 2.14 -1.32 12.80
C VAL A 105 1.73 -0.22 11.82
N CYS A 106 0.49 -0.23 11.36
CA CYS A 106 -0.03 0.80 10.46
C CYS A 106 -0.03 2.18 11.14
N ALA A 107 -0.42 2.29 12.43
CA ALA A 107 -0.34 3.54 13.18
C ALA A 107 1.11 4.04 13.32
N ASP A 108 2.05 3.15 13.63
CA ASP A 108 3.47 3.49 13.77
C ASP A 108 4.04 4.00 12.43
N VAL A 109 3.61 3.44 11.30
CA VAL A 109 3.97 3.94 9.97
C VAL A 109 3.38 5.31 9.71
N LEU A 110 2.10 5.54 10.01
CA LEU A 110 1.49 6.86 9.85
C LEU A 110 2.18 7.92 10.71
N ARG A 111 2.56 7.60 11.96
CA ARG A 111 3.38 8.48 12.81
C ARG A 111 4.76 8.75 12.21
N ARG A 112 5.46 7.71 11.74
CA ARG A 112 6.77 7.85 11.07
C ARG A 112 6.71 8.78 9.86
N LEU A 113 5.57 8.79 9.16
CA LEU A 113 5.32 9.65 8.01
C LEU A 113 4.85 11.07 8.39
N GLY A 114 4.62 11.35 9.67
CA GLY A 114 4.10 12.63 10.15
C GLY A 114 2.62 12.85 9.86
N LEU A 115 1.85 11.76 9.79
CA LEU A 115 0.43 11.74 9.40
C LEU A 115 -0.55 11.58 10.58
N ALA A 116 -0.06 11.50 11.82
CA ALA A 116 -0.90 11.22 12.99
C ALA A 116 -1.94 12.31 13.26
N ASP A 117 -1.59 13.57 13.01
CA ASP A 117 -2.44 14.76 13.19
C ASP A 117 -2.95 15.32 11.86
N LYS A 118 -2.98 14.51 10.79
CA LYS A 118 -3.24 14.94 9.42
C LYS A 118 -4.53 14.40 8.83
N ARG A 119 -4.97 14.98 7.72
CA ARG A 119 -6.18 14.58 7.00
C ARG A 119 -5.85 13.43 6.06
N VAL A 120 -6.00 12.20 6.54
CA VAL A 120 -5.69 10.98 5.79
C VAL A 120 -6.97 10.36 5.24
N GLY A 121 -7.04 10.15 3.93
CA GLY A 121 -8.16 9.48 3.27
C GLY A 121 -8.05 7.95 3.35
N PHE A 122 -9.18 7.27 3.53
CA PHE A 122 -9.30 5.81 3.53
C PHE A 122 -10.42 5.36 2.59
N GLU A 123 -10.29 4.16 2.02
CA GLU A 123 -11.25 3.57 1.08
C GLU A 123 -12.41 2.85 1.81
N LEU A 124 -13.11 3.55 2.69
CA LEU A 124 -14.12 2.97 3.59
C LEU A 124 -15.38 2.42 2.88
N GLY A 125 -15.57 2.74 1.60
CA GLY A 125 -16.62 2.18 0.75
C GLY A 125 -16.19 0.93 -0.04
N CYS A 126 -14.93 0.52 0.09
CA CYS A 126 -14.36 -0.65 -0.57
C CYS A 126 -14.23 -1.82 0.40
N TRP A 127 -13.91 -3.00 -0.15
CA TRP A 127 -13.59 -4.18 0.64
C TRP A 127 -12.12 -4.11 1.11
N ASN A 128 -11.71 -5.00 2.01
CA ASN A 128 -10.34 -5.18 2.54
C ASN A 128 -9.90 -4.30 3.71
N LEU A 129 -10.76 -3.41 4.19
CA LEU A 129 -10.53 -2.70 5.44
C LEU A 129 -11.81 -2.80 6.28
N ALA A 130 -11.79 -3.63 7.31
CA ALA A 130 -12.96 -3.84 8.15
C ALA A 130 -13.19 -2.62 9.05
N PRO A 131 -14.44 -2.32 9.46
CA PRO A 131 -14.72 -1.27 10.45
C PRO A 131 -13.93 -1.46 11.76
N ALA A 132 -13.65 -2.70 12.15
CA ALA A 132 -12.82 -3.03 13.31
C ALA A 132 -11.36 -2.60 13.13
N ASP A 133 -10.79 -2.79 11.94
CA ASP A 133 -9.42 -2.37 11.63
C ASP A 133 -9.30 -0.84 11.67
N VAL A 134 -10.29 -0.13 11.12
CA VAL A 134 -10.36 1.34 11.14
C VAL A 134 -10.46 1.85 12.58
N SER A 135 -11.35 1.27 13.38
CA SER A 135 -11.55 1.67 14.78
C SER A 135 -10.27 1.45 15.59
N ALA A 136 -9.64 0.29 15.46
CA ALA A 136 -8.39 -0.03 16.14
C ALA A 136 -7.24 0.90 15.73
N LEU A 137 -7.19 1.32 14.46
CA LEU A 137 -6.23 2.29 13.96
C LEU A 137 -6.50 3.69 14.53
N GLN A 138 -7.76 4.13 14.57
CA GLN A 138 -8.16 5.42 15.12
C GLN A 138 -7.82 5.56 16.61
N GLU A 139 -7.99 4.51 17.41
CA GLU A 139 -7.58 4.50 18.83
C GLU A 139 -6.07 4.68 19.02
N ARG A 140 -5.29 4.52 17.96
CA ARG A 140 -3.82 4.56 17.97
C ARG A 140 -3.25 5.75 17.23
N LEU A 141 -4.03 6.75 16.82
CA LEU A 141 -3.51 7.97 16.20
C LEU A 141 -3.83 9.18 17.07
#